data_AF-A0A957CW28-F1
#
_entry.id   AF-A0A957CW28-F1
#
_cell.length_a   1.000
_cell.length_b   1.000
_cell.length_c   1.000
_cell.angle_alpha   90.00
_cell.angle_beta   90.00
_cell.angle_gamma   90.00
#
_symmetry.space_group_name_H-M   'P 1'
#
loop_
_entity.id
_entity.type
_entity.pdbx_description
1 polymer ?
#
loop_
_entity_poly.entity_id
_entity_poly.type
_entity_poly.pdbx_seq_one_letter_code
_entity_poly.pdbx_strand_id
1 'polypeptide(L)' 'MLIPKHIAFIMDGNGRWATERGLPRSAGHKAGYERIPMLHVVPHYRPAITRNDIESGIKRYNAAHQ' A
#
# COMPACT_ATOMS: atom_id res chain seq x y z
N MET A 1 6.03 15.44 25.86
CA MET A 1 6.06 14.14 25.15
C MET A 1 6.89 14.28 23.89
N LEU A 2 7.71 13.27 23.56
CA LEU A 2 8.45 13.22 22.30
C LEU A 2 7.57 12.60 21.21
N ILE A 3 7.41 13.29 20.08
CA ILE A 3 6.69 12.78 18.90
C ILE A 3 7.72 12.20 17.93
N PRO A 4 7.56 10.94 17.46
CA PRO A 4 8.46 10.36 16.47
C PRO A 4 8.47 11.18 15.17
N LYS A 5 9.67 11.58 14.72
CA LYS A 5 9.85 12.32 13.46
C LYS A 5 9.55 11.48 12.21
N HIS A 6 9.67 10.16 12.34
CA HIS A 6 9.47 9.20 11.25
C HIS A 6 8.75 7.95 11.75
N ILE A 7 7.78 7.48 10.98
CA ILE A 7 7.01 6.27 11.19
C ILE A 7 7.00 5.56 9.85
N ALA A 8 7.45 4.31 9.86
CA ALA A 8 7.35 3.40 8.75
C ALA A 8 6.42 2.25 9.16
N PHE A 9 5.67 1.71 8.19
CA PHE A 9 4.81 0.55 8.39
C PHE A 9 4.95 -0.41 7.21
N ILE A 10 4.81 -1.70 7.50
CA ILE A 10 4.83 -2.76 6.49
C ILE A 10 3.38 -3.18 6.25
N MET A 11 2.92 -3.06 5.01
CA MET A 11 1.59 -3.53 4.63
C MET A 11 1.61 -5.04 4.35
N ASP A 12 1.48 -5.85 5.40
CA ASP A 12 1.31 -7.31 5.30
C ASP A 12 -0.20 -7.70 5.20
N GLY A 13 -0.46 -8.91 4.69
CA GLY A 13 -1.79 -9.54 4.76
C GLY A 13 -2.65 -9.41 3.50
N ASN A 14 -2.22 -8.61 2.51
CA ASN A 14 -2.95 -8.43 1.24
C ASN A 14 -3.22 -9.75 0.51
N GLY A 15 -2.23 -10.65 0.47
CA GLY A 15 -2.41 -11.98 -0.14
C GLY A 15 -3.39 -12.86 0.62
N ARG A 16 -3.36 -12.84 1.96
CA ARG A 16 -4.32 -13.60 2.80
C ARG A 16 -5.74 -13.06 2.61
N TRP A 17 -5.91 -11.73 2.61
CA TRP A 17 -7.18 -11.06 2.37
C TRP A 17 -7.83 -11.47 1.04
N ALA A 18 -7.02 -11.64 -0.02
CA ALA A 18 -7.50 -12.11 -1.31
C ALA A 18 -7.88 -13.59 -1.30
N THR A 19 -7.02 -14.45 -0.72
CA THR A 19 -7.28 -15.89 -0.61
C THR A 19 -8.56 -16.20 0.17
N GLU A 20 -8.80 -15.51 1.29
CA GLU A 20 -10.03 -15.65 2.10
C GLU A 20 -11.31 -15.29 1.33
N ARG A 21 -11.19 -14.53 0.24
CA ARG A 21 -12.30 -14.09 -0.62
C ARG A 21 -12.41 -14.87 -1.92
N GLY A 22 -11.60 -15.93 -2.09
CA GLY A 22 -11.52 -16.69 -3.34
C GLY A 22 -10.99 -15.87 -4.52
N LEU A 23 -10.27 -14.77 -4.24
CA LEU A 23 -9.72 -13.88 -5.26
C LEU A 23 -8.26 -14.23 -5.58
N PRO A 24 -7.77 -13.93 -6.81
CA PRO A 24 -6.35 -13.98 -7.12
C PRO A 24 -5.54 -13.08 -6.18
N ARG A 25 -4.32 -13.50 -5.82
CA ARG A 25 -3.43 -12.71 -4.92
C ARG A 25 -3.18 -11.29 -5.42
N SER A 26 -3.16 -11.07 -6.74
CA SER A 26 -3.03 -9.74 -7.36
C SER A 26 -4.16 -8.78 -6.98
N ALA A 27 -5.38 -9.28 -6.74
CA ALA A 27 -6.50 -8.47 -6.25
C ALA A 27 -6.23 -7.93 -4.84
N GLY A 28 -5.53 -8.69 -4.00
CA GLY A 28 -5.10 -8.25 -2.68
C GLY A 28 -4.08 -7.12 -2.73
N HIS A 29 -3.14 -7.18 -3.68
CA HIS A 29 -2.19 -6.09 -3.89
C HIS A 29 -2.89 -4.79 -4.30
N LYS A 30 -3.87 -4.89 -5.21
CA LYS A 30 -4.70 -3.74 -5.61
C LYS A 30 -5.50 -3.16 -4.43
N ALA A 31 -6.15 -4.02 -3.63
CA ALA A 31 -6.92 -3.58 -2.47
C ALA A 31 -6.03 -2.95 -1.38
N GLY A 32 -4.83 -3.48 -1.18
CA GLY A 32 -3.84 -2.87 -0.29
C GLY A 32 -3.45 -1.47 -0.76
N TYR A 33 -3.20 -1.32 -2.06
CA TYR A 33 -2.85 -0.04 -2.68
C TYR A 33 -3.95 1.02 -2.53
N GLU A 34 -5.21 0.67 -2.81
CA GLU A 34 -6.36 1.58 -2.71
C GLU A 34 -6.62 2.08 -1.27
N ARG A 35 -6.10 1.39 -0.26
CA ARG A 35 -6.17 1.80 1.15
C ARG A 35 -5.12 2.84 1.55
N ILE A 36 -4.02 2.97 0.82
CA ILE A 36 -2.92 3.91 1.17
C ILE A 36 -3.42 5.36 1.25
N PRO A 37 -4.22 5.88 0.30
CA PRO A 37 -4.75 7.24 0.37
C PRO A 37 -5.70 7.50 1.54
N MET A 38 -6.26 6.44 2.14
CA MET A 38 -7.14 6.55 3.31
C MET A 38 -6.37 6.72 4.63
N LEU A 39 -5.04 6.56 4.64
CA LEU A 39 -4.25 6.98 5.78
C LEU A 39 -4.39 8.49 5.94
N HIS A 40 -5.11 8.89 6.99
CA HIS A 40 -5.28 10.29 7.33
C HIS A 40 -3.93 10.83 7.81
N VAL A 41 -3.23 11.49 6.89
CA VAL A 41 -1.98 12.12 7.23
C VAL A 41 -2.26 13.53 7.73
N VAL A 42 -2.01 13.75 9.02
CA VAL A 42 -2.05 15.12 9.56
C VAL A 42 -1.08 15.99 8.75
N PRO A 43 -1.41 17.25 8.43
CA PRO A 43 -0.67 18.08 7.46
C PRO A 43 0.84 18.23 7.71
N HIS A 44 1.29 17.96 8.93
CA HIS A 44 2.70 18.04 9.33
C HIS A 44 3.45 16.71 9.30
N TYR A 45 2.78 15.62 8.91
CA TYR A 45 3.39 14.32 8.72
C TYR A 45 3.47 14.05 7.22
N ARG A 46 4.67 14.04 6.64
CA ARG A 46 4.85 13.46 5.31
C ARG A 46 5.18 11.99 5.51
N PRO A 47 4.30 11.04 5.17
CA PRO A 47 4.68 9.65 5.17
C PRO A 47 5.75 9.52 4.10
N ALA A 48 6.91 8.99 4.46
CA ALA A 48 7.93 8.60 3.49
C ALA A 48 7.52 7.33 2.72
N ILE A 49 6.23 7.17 2.42
CA ILE A 49 5.77 6.25 1.38
C ILE A 49 6.23 6.93 0.10
N THR A 50 7.38 6.49 -0.39
CA THR A 50 7.98 7.16 -1.53
C THR A 50 7.01 7.01 -2.69
N ARG A 51 6.65 8.14 -3.31
CA ARG A 51 5.81 8.20 -4.51
C ARG A 51 6.27 7.20 -5.60
N ASN A 52 7.56 6.84 -5.58
CA ASN A 52 8.19 5.85 -6.45
C ASN A 52 7.74 4.39 -6.23
N ASP A 53 7.44 3.98 -4.99
CA ASP A 53 6.96 2.62 -4.72
C ASP A 53 5.55 2.40 -5.27
N ILE A 54 4.73 3.46 -5.22
CA ILE A 54 3.36 3.51 -5.73
C ILE A 54 3.35 3.41 -7.27
N GLU A 55 4.13 4.24 -7.96
CA GLU A 55 4.20 4.25 -9.42
C GLU A 55 4.84 2.97 -9.99
N SER A 56 5.93 2.48 -9.37
CA SER A 56 6.57 1.24 -9.79
C SER A 56 5.66 0.02 -9.55
N GLY A 57 4.85 0.03 -8.49
CA GLY A 57 3.81 -0.96 -8.24
C GLY A 57 2.75 -1.01 -9.36
N ILE A 58 2.22 0.15 -9.76
CA ILE A 58 1.24 0.26 -10.87
C ILE A 58 1.84 -0.26 -12.17
N LYS A 59 3.08 0.14 -12.48
CA LYS A 59 3.75 -0.25 -13.72
C LYS A 59 3.94 -1.77 -13.81
N ARG A 60 4.35 -2.41 -12.70
CA ARG A 60 4.50 -3.87 -12.60
C ARG A 60 3.16 -4.61 -12.69
N TYR A 61 2.12 -4.11 -12.03
CA TYR A 61 0.79 -4.72 -12.09
C TYR A 61 0.24 -4.74 -13.53
N ASN A 62 0.30 -3.59 -14.21
CA ASN A 62 -0.19 -3.46 -15.59
C ASN A 62 0.62 -4.32 -16.57
N ALA A 63 1.94 -4.45 -16.37
CA ALA A 63 2.79 -5.30 -17.21
C ALA A 63 2.57 -6.81 -17.02
N ALA A 64 2.07 -7.24 -15.85
CA ALA A 64 1.83 -8.64 -15.53
C ALA A 64 0.42 -9.14 -15.93
N HIS A 65 -0.47 -8.25 -16.34
CA HIS A 65 -1.88 -8.55 -16.68
C HIS A 65 -2.29 -8.00 -18.06
N GLN A 66 -1.32 -7.61 -18.89
CA GLN A 66 -1.43 -7.55 -20.36
C GLN A 66 -0.90 -8.87 -20.93
#